data_AF-A0A9N9NTG6-F1
#
_entry.id   AF-A0A9N9NTG6-F1
#
_cell.length_a   1.000
_cell.length_b   1.000
_cell.length_c   1.000
_cell.angle_alpha   90.00
_cell.angle_beta   90.00
_cell.angle_gamma   90.00
#
_symmetry.space_group_name_H-M   'P 1'
#
loop_
_entity.id
_entity.type
_entity.pdbx_description
1 polymer ?
#
loop_
_entity_poly.entity_id
_entity_poly.type
_entity_poly.pdbx_seq_one_letter_code
_entity_poly.pdbx_strand_id
1 'polypeptide(L)'
;MPSDFECSSRNIVTHRNRYKAKEWANWITLHSLLLLKNHLLVQFLLGWSKYVQAVKLCQKHIISDIDILEIYQLFLDFYKYYK
;
A
#
# COMPACT_ATOMS: atom_id res chain seq x y z
N MET A 1 2.47 14.10 21.24
CA MET A 1 2.02 13.18 20.17
C MET A 1 2.42 13.79 18.84
N PRO A 2 2.98 13.07 17.86
CA PRO A 2 3.30 13.73 16.60
C PRO A 2 2.02 13.90 15.77
N SER A 3 1.66 15.16 15.53
CA SER A 3 0.54 15.70 14.74
C SER A 3 0.47 15.27 13.27
N ASP A 4 1.25 14.29 12.83
CA ASP A 4 1.33 13.89 11.41
C ASP A 4 0.15 13.01 10.95
N PHE A 5 -0.67 12.53 11.89
CA PHE A 5 -1.88 11.77 11.56
C PHE A 5 -3.06 12.67 11.14
N GLU A 6 -2.91 14.00 11.25
CA GLU A 6 -3.91 14.99 10.84
C GLU A 6 -3.67 15.56 9.44
N CYS A 7 -2.89 14.89 8.57
CA CYS A 7 -3.06 15.16 7.14
C CYS A 7 -4.39 14.52 6.74
N SER A 8 -5.47 15.29 7.00
CA SER A 8 -6.84 15.15 6.51
C SER A 8 -6.84 14.28 5.27
N SER A 9 -7.67 13.24 5.26
CA SER A 9 -7.90 12.37 4.12
C SER A 9 -8.28 13.21 2.89
N ARG A 10 -7.29 13.81 2.24
CA ARG A 10 -7.51 14.65 1.07
C ARG A 10 -8.18 13.73 0.07
N ASN A 11 -9.21 14.24 -0.58
CA ASN A 11 -9.89 13.42 -1.56
C ASN A 11 -8.87 13.10 -2.67
N ILE A 12 -8.51 11.83 -2.78
CA ILE A 12 -7.51 11.32 -3.71
C ILE A 12 -7.91 11.62 -5.16
N VAL A 13 -9.21 11.65 -5.44
CA VAL A 13 -9.75 11.94 -6.78
C VAL A 13 -9.39 13.37 -7.19
N THR A 14 -9.44 14.33 -6.26
CA THR A 14 -9.21 15.75 -6.54
C THR A 14 -7.75 16.18 -6.38
N HIS A 15 -6.95 15.45 -5.61
CA HIS A 15 -5.59 15.90 -5.24
C HIS A 15 -4.47 14.90 -5.55
N ARG A 16 -4.71 13.81 -6.30
CA ARG A 16 -3.71 12.77 -6.61
C ARG A 16 -2.32 13.30 -7.01
N ASN A 17 -2.24 14.38 -7.79
CA ASN A 17 -0.97 14.92 -8.29
C ASN A 17 -0.17 15.70 -7.22
N ARG A 18 -0.80 16.04 -6.09
CA ARG A 18 -0.18 16.80 -4.98
C ARG A 18 0.24 15.91 -3.82
N TYR A 19 -0.08 14.62 -3.88
CA TYR A 19 0.33 13.64 -2.88
C TYR A 19 1.82 13.38 -2.98
N LYS A 20 2.54 13.56 -1.88
CA LYS A 20 3.92 13.13 -1.72
C LYS A 20 3.99 11.60 -1.64
N ALA A 21 5.16 11.03 -1.90
CA ALA A 21 5.39 9.59 -1.82
C ALA A 21 4.94 8.98 -0.47
N LYS A 22 5.22 9.66 0.65
CA LYS A 22 4.79 9.24 1.99
C LYS A 22 3.25 9.23 2.13
N GLU A 23 2.57 10.23 1.57
CA GLU A 23 1.10 10.31 1.62
C GLU A 23 0.46 9.22 0.76
N TRP A 24 1.04 8.92 -0.41
CA TRP A 24 0.64 7.79 -1.25
C TRP A 24 0.81 6.46 -0.53
N ALA A 25 1.97 6.23 0.07
CA ALA A 25 2.25 5.00 0.81
C ALA A 25 1.27 4.82 1.97
N ASN A 26 1.00 5.88 2.75
CA ASN A 26 0.01 5.83 3.82
C ASN A 26 -1.41 5.55 3.31
N TRP A 27 -1.82 6.19 2.20
CA TRP A 27 -3.14 5.95 1.62
C TRP A 27 -3.29 4.50 1.14
N ILE A 28 -2.26 3.97 0.47
CA ILE A 28 -2.23 2.57 0.02
C ILE A 28 -2.37 1.64 1.23
N THR A 29 -1.62 1.88 2.31
CA THR A 29 -1.58 0.95 3.44
C THR A 29 -2.78 1.01 4.37
N LEU A 30 -3.47 2.16 4.43
CA LEU A 30 -4.60 2.40 5.34
C LEU A 30 -5.97 2.28 4.66
N HIS A 31 -6.10 2.72 3.41
CA HIS A 31 -7.42 2.94 2.79
C HIS A 31 -7.69 2.07 1.56
N SER A 32 -6.67 1.70 0.80
CA SER A 32 -6.87 1.06 -0.51
C SER A 32 -7.65 -0.26 -0.44
N LEU A 33 -7.34 -1.13 0.54
CA LEU A 33 -8.04 -2.42 0.69
C LEU A 33 -9.53 -2.25 1.02
N LEU A 34 -9.87 -1.31 1.89
CA LEU A 34 -11.26 -1.03 2.26
C LEU A 34 -12.05 -0.50 1.06
N LEU A 35 -11.44 0.41 0.30
CA LEU A 35 -12.03 0.98 -0.90
C LEU A 35 -12.28 -0.11 -1.95
N LEU A 36 -11.27 -0.94 -2.21
CA LEU A 36 -11.29 -1.93 -3.29
C LEU A 36 -12.12 -3.19 -2.97
N LYS A 37 -12.41 -3.47 -1.70
CA LYS A 37 -13.17 -4.66 -1.28
C LYS A 37 -14.52 -4.81 -2.00
N ASN A 38 -15.18 -3.70 -2.32
CA ASN A 38 -16.49 -3.71 -2.97
C ASN A 38 -16.41 -3.58 -4.51
N HIS A 39 -15.20 -3.40 -5.05
CA HIS A 39 -14.98 -3.15 -6.48
C HIS A 39 -14.17 -4.25 -7.17
N LEU A 40 -13.45 -5.09 -6.40
CA LEU A 40 -12.63 -6.17 -6.92
C LEU A 40 -13.19 -7.54 -6.50
N LEU A 41 -13.01 -8.53 -7.36
CA LEU A 41 -13.19 -9.93 -6.98
C LEU A 41 -12.20 -10.30 -5.88
N VAL A 42 -12.60 -11.25 -5.03
CA VAL A 42 -11.80 -11.70 -3.87
C VAL A 42 -10.37 -12.10 -4.27
N GLN A 43 -10.19 -12.76 -5.42
CA GLN A 43 -8.87 -13.16 -5.91
C GLN A 43 -7.93 -11.96 -6.15
N PHE A 44 -8.44 -10.88 -6.73
CA PHE A 44 -7.64 -9.67 -6.98
C PHE A 44 -7.43 -8.88 -5.68
N LEU A 45 -8.39 -8.92 -4.76
CA LEU A 45 -8.20 -8.32 -3.43
C LEU A 45 -7.08 -9.02 -2.64
N LEU A 46 -6.97 -10.35 -2.76
CA LEU A 46 -5.86 -11.11 -2.18
C LEU A 46 -4.51 -10.69 -2.80
N GLY A 47 -4.44 -10.57 -4.12
CA GLY A 47 -3.26 -10.03 -4.80
C GLY A 47 -2.91 -8.63 -4.29
N TRP A 48 -3.88 -7.71 -4.27
CA TRP A 48 -3.69 -6.35 -3.77
C TRP A 48 -3.22 -6.31 -2.31
N SER A 49 -3.66 -7.25 -1.47
CA SER A 49 -3.19 -7.34 -0.08
C SER A 49 -1.68 -7.62 0.01
N LYS A 50 -1.11 -8.37 -0.94
CA LYS A 50 0.34 -8.62 -1.03
C LYS A 50 1.10 -7.34 -1.37
N TYR A 51 0.59 -6.56 -2.32
CA TYR A 51 1.14 -5.25 -2.65
C TYR A 51 1.13 -4.31 -1.44
N VAL A 52 0.00 -4.24 -0.72
CA VAL A 52 -0.11 -3.42 0.50
C VAL A 52 0.88 -3.85 1.58
N GLN A 53 1.09 -5.16 1.78
CA GLN A 53 2.10 -5.67 2.72
C GLN A 53 3.51 -5.27 2.31
N ALA A 54 3.86 -5.37 1.02
CA ALA A 54 5.17 -4.95 0.52
C ALA A 54 5.41 -3.46 0.78
N VAL A 55 4.43 -2.60 0.51
CA VAL A 55 4.54 -1.16 0.79
C VAL A 55 4.74 -0.89 2.29
N LYS A 56 4.06 -1.62 3.19
CA LYS A 56 4.29 -1.49 4.64
C LYS A 56 5.73 -1.83 5.04
N LEU A 57 6.32 -2.88 4.45
CA LEU A 57 7.71 -3.25 4.71
C LEU A 57 8.69 -2.18 4.20
N CYS A 58 8.44 -1.60 3.03
CA CYS A 58 9.24 -0.49 2.49
C CYS A 58 9.19 0.78 3.37
N GLN A 59 8.20 0.91 4.26
CA GLN A 59 8.08 2.04 5.18
C GLN A 59 8.86 1.85 6.49
N LYS A 60 9.52 0.70 6.71
CA LYS A 60 10.39 0.50 7.87
C LYS A 60 11.56 1.50 7.85
N HIS A 61 11.92 2.01 9.03
CA HIS A 61 13.04 2.95 9.18
C HIS A 61 14.39 2.30 8.84
N ILE A 62 14.53 1.00 9.12
CA ILE A 62 15.68 0.18 8.77
C ILE A 62 15.15 -1.05 8.06
N ILE A 63 15.67 -1.31 6.86
CA ILE A 63 15.29 -2.46 6.03
C ILE A 63 16.46 -3.45 6.09
N SER A 64 16.16 -4.67 6.55
CA SER A 64 17.12 -5.78 6.58
C SER A 64 17.12 -6.58 5.28
N ASP A 65 18.12 -7.44 5.07
CA ASP A 65 18.15 -8.33 3.90
C ASP A 65 16.95 -9.29 3.85
N ILE A 66 16.45 -9.70 5.03
CA ILE A 66 15.24 -10.52 5.14
C ILE A 66 14.02 -9.73 4.66
N ASP A 67 13.92 -8.44 5.01
CA ASP A 67 12.84 -7.58 4.52
C ASP A 67 12.89 -7.42 3.00
N ILE A 68 14.08 -7.30 2.42
CA ILE A 68 14.25 -7.19 0.96
C ILE A 68 13.75 -8.46 0.27
N LEU A 69 14.13 -9.64 0.78
CA LEU A 69 13.66 -10.91 0.25
C LEU A 69 12.13 -11.05 0.36
N GLU A 70 11.56 -10.63 1.48
CA GLU A 70 10.12 -10.67 1.71
C GLU A 70 9.37 -9.70 0.78
N ILE A 71 9.86 -8.46 0.62
CA ILE A 71 9.31 -7.47 -0.31
C ILE A 71 9.31 -8.02 -1.74
N TYR A 72 10.42 -8.62 -2.16
CA TYR A 72 10.54 -9.23 -3.49
C TYR A 72 9.51 -10.34 -3.70
N GLN A 73 9.39 -11.26 -2.74
CA GLN A 73 8.43 -12.36 -2.81
C GLN A 73 6.98 -11.85 -2.85
N LEU A 74 6.65 -10.83 -2.06
CA LEU A 74 5.32 -10.21 -2.05
C LEU A 74 4.97 -9.57 -3.41
N PHE A 75 5.92 -8.92 -4.07
CA PHE A 75 5.69 -8.37 -5.41
C PHE A 75 5.54 -9.45 -6.48
N LEU A 76 6.32 -10.53 -6.41
CA LEU A 76 6.14 -11.68 -7.30
C LEU A 76 4.76 -12.32 -7.12
N ASP A 77 4.32 -12.51 -5.88
CA ASP A 77 3.02 -13.10 -5.60
C ASP A 77 1.89 -12.17 -6.05
N PHE A 78 2.01 -10.86 -5.79
CA PHE A 78 1.09 -9.86 -6.36
C PHE A 78 0.97 -10.03 -7.87
N TYR A 79 2.09 -10.07 -8.62
CA TYR A 79 2.08 -10.19 -10.07
C TYR A 79 1.35 -11.46 -10.55
N LYS A 80 1.53 -12.60 -9.87
CA LYS A 80 0.85 -13.86 -10.21
C LYS A 80 -0.67 -13.79 -10.11
N TYR A 81 -1.23 -12.96 -9.24
CA TYR A 81 -2.69 -12.79 -9.11
C TYR A 81 -3.31 -11.98 -10.26
N TYR A 82 -2.52 -11.23 -11.02
CA TYR A 82 -2.98 -10.36 -12.10
C TYR A 82 -2.48 -10.79 -13.49
N LYS A 83 -1.75 -11.90 -13.57
CA LYS A 83 -1.35 -12.55 -14.81
C LYS A 83 -2.42 -13.53 -15.26
#